data_AF-A0A523WGH3-F1
#
_entry.id   AF-A0A523WGH3-F1
#
_cell.length_a   1.000
_cell.length_b   1.000
_cell.length_c   1.000
_cell.angle_alpha   90.00
_cell.angle_beta   90.00
_cell.angle_gamma   90.00
#
_symmetry.space_group_name_H-M   'P 1'
#
loop_
_entity.id
_entity.type
_entity.pdbx_description
1 polymer ?
#
loop_
_entity_poly.entity_id
_entity_poly.type
_entity_poly.pdbx_seq_one_letter_code
_entity_poly.pdbx_strand_id
1 'polypeptide(L)' 'MTERLYLEDSYLKECKAEIIAVEGRKVELSHTILNPHGESSAHPQPHDKGVIVINGKMIDVSKAVREDG' A
#
# COMPACT_ATOMS: atom_id res chain seq x y z
N MET A 1 -1.09 5.88 11.41
CA MET A 1 -0.05 6.46 10.53
C MET A 1 0.78 5.32 9.98
N THR A 2 0.75 5.12 8.67
CA THR A 2 1.46 4.03 7.98
C THR A 2 2.92 4.40 7.68
N GLU A 3 3.86 3.53 8.03
CA GLU A 3 5.27 3.65 7.67
C GLU A 3 5.50 3.30 6.18
N ARG A 4 6.36 4.08 5.51
CA ARG A 4 6.51 4.09 4.05
C ARG A 4 7.87 3.51 3.64
N LEU A 5 7.97 2.18 3.61
CA LEU A 5 9.23 1.46 3.34
C LEU A 5 9.79 1.75 1.94
N TYR A 6 8.93 2.09 0.99
CA TYR A 6 9.34 2.45 -0.38
C TYR A 6 10.20 3.73 -0.46
N LEU A 7 10.24 4.56 0.58
CA LEU A 7 11.14 5.72 0.66
C LEU A 7 12.54 5.35 1.15
N GLU A 8 12.67 4.24 1.86
CA GLU A 8 13.93 3.76 2.44
C GLU A 8 14.67 2.86 1.45
N ASP A 9 13.94 1.95 0.80
CA ASP A 9 14.45 1.09 -0.26
C ASP A 9 13.41 0.93 -1.38
N SER A 10 13.68 1.55 -2.52
CA SER A 10 12.80 1.49 -3.70
C SER A 10 12.82 0.15 -4.43
N TYR A 11 13.81 -0.71 -4.13
CA TYR A 11 13.92 -2.06 -4.68
C TYR A 11 13.22 -3.11 -3.81
N LEU A 12 12.79 -2.78 -2.59
CA LEU A 12 12.06 -3.70 -1.72
C LEU A 12 10.70 -4.07 -2.32
N LYS A 13 10.48 -5.36 -2.63
CA LYS A 13 9.25 -5.87 -3.30
C LYS A 13 8.36 -6.72 -2.41
N GLU A 14 8.78 -7.04 -1.20
CA GLU A 14 8.00 -7.84 -0.24
C GLU A 14 8.20 -7.31 1.19
N CYS A 15 7.13 -7.27 1.98
CA CYS A 15 7.17 -6.91 3.40
C CYS A 15 6.10 -7.66 4.21
N LYS A 16 6.27 -7.74 5.53
CA LYS A 16 5.29 -8.32 6.46
C LYS A 16 4.66 -7.23 7.33
N ALA A 17 3.45 -6.82 6.98
CA ALA A 17 2.71 -5.78 7.71
C ALA A 17 1.57 -6.34 8.56
N GLU A 18 1.07 -5.51 9.48
CA GLU A 18 -0.14 -5.77 10.25
C GLU A 18 -1.29 -4.95 9.69
N ILE A 19 -2.50 -5.53 9.70
CA ILE A 19 -3.74 -4.81 9.36
C ILE A 19 -4.17 -4.03 10.61
N ILE A 20 -4.20 -2.70 10.50
CA ILE A 20 -4.63 -1.80 11.58
C ILE A 20 -6.15 -1.64 11.56
N ALA A 21 -6.74 -1.48 10.37
CA ALA A 21 -8.17 -1.25 10.21
C ALA A 21 -8.69 -1.87 8.91
N VAL A 22 -9.98 -2.19 8.89
CA VAL A 22 -10.68 -2.72 7.71
C VAL A 22 -11.98 -1.96 7.53
N GLU A 23 -12.15 -1.35 6.36
CA GLU A 23 -13.36 -0.59 5.99
C GLU A 23 -13.87 -1.05 4.62
N GLY A 24 -14.85 -1.96 4.64
CA GLY A 24 -15.40 -2.53 3.42
C GLY A 24 -14.33 -3.26 2.59
N ARG A 25 -13.91 -2.66 1.48
CA ARG A 25 -12.87 -3.18 0.57
C ARG A 25 -11.50 -2.49 0.76
N LYS A 26 -11.34 -1.66 1.79
CA LYS A 26 -10.10 -0.98 2.14
C LYS A 26 -9.49 -1.60 3.38
N VAL A 27 -8.16 -1.62 3.43
CA VAL A 27 -7.38 -2.01 4.60
C VAL A 27 -6.34 -0.94 4.89
N GLU A 28 -6.18 -0.58 6.16
CA GLU A 28 -5.05 0.22 6.63
C GLU A 28 -3.96 -0.73 7.13
N LEU A 29 -2.71 -0.49 6.75
CA LEU A 29 -1.56 -1.28 7.14
C LEU A 29 -0.63 -0.49 8.05
N SER A 30 0.10 -1.17 8.95
CA SER A 30 1.12 -0.56 9.80
C SER A 30 2.29 0.03 9.01
N HIS A 31 2.71 -0.68 7.96
CA HIS A 31 3.69 -0.22 7.00
C HIS A 31 3.40 -0.81 5.62
N THR A 32 3.96 -0.20 4.57
CA THR A 32 3.75 -0.66 3.20
C THR A 32 4.95 -0.36 2.29
N ILE A 33 5.15 -1.24 1.31
CA ILE A 33 6.03 -1.03 0.16
C ILE A 33 5.27 -0.48 -1.06
N LEU A 34 3.94 -0.47 -1.02
CA LEU A 34 3.12 0.00 -2.13
C LEU A 34 3.06 1.53 -2.09
N ASN A 35 3.64 2.18 -3.09
CA ASN A 35 3.55 3.62 -3.22
C ASN A 35 2.13 4.02 -3.70
N PRO A 36 1.37 4.79 -2.90
CA PRO A 36 0.08 5.32 -3.33
C PRO A 36 0.28 6.33 -4.46
N HIS A 37 -0.74 6.49 -5.32
CA HIS A 37 -0.73 7.52 -6.36
C HIS A 37 -0.40 8.89 -5.73
N GLY A 38 0.56 9.62 -6.30
CA GLY A 38 0.83 10.99 -5.85
C GLY A 38 -0.34 11.91 -6.20
N GLU A 39 -0.77 12.77 -5.28
CA GLU A 39 -1.87 13.73 -5.53
C GLU A 39 -1.52 14.80 -6.57
N SER A 40 -0.27 14.85 -7.03
CA SER A 40 0.20 15.85 -7.97
C SER A 40 -0.33 15.58 -9.38
N SER A 41 -1.29 16.40 -9.79
CA SER A 41 -1.79 16.51 -11.16
C SER A 41 -0.73 16.89 -12.19
N ALA A 42 0.46 17.32 -11.75
CA ALA A 42 1.57 17.65 -12.64
C ALA A 42 2.31 16.39 -13.17
N HIS A 43 2.28 15.29 -12.43
CA HIS A 43 2.96 14.03 -12.81
C HIS A 43 2.16 12.83 -12.30
N PRO A 44 1.14 12.36 -13.05
CA PRO A 44 0.37 11.19 -12.66
C PRO A 44 1.27 9.95 -12.70
N GLN A 45 1.74 9.51 -11.54
CA GLN A 45 2.47 8.27 -11.39
C GLN A 45 1.46 7.16 -11.07
N PRO A 46 1.38 6.08 -11.86
CA PRO A 46 0.47 4.97 -11.57
C PRO A 46 0.83 4.39 -10.20
N HIS A 47 -0.20 4.11 -9.40
CA HIS A 47 -0.02 3.45 -8.11
C HIS A 47 0.57 2.05 -8.30
N ASP A 48 1.32 1.61 -7.29
CA ASP A 48 1.80 0.24 -7.28
C ASP A 48 0.62 -0.75 -7.20
N LYS A 49 0.76 -1.84 -7.94
CA LYS A 49 -0.12 -3.01 -7.84
C LYS A 49 0.63 -4.11 -7.11
N GLY A 50 -0.10 -4.96 -6.42
CA GLY A 50 0.49 -6.08 -5.70
C GLY A 50 -0.56 -7.03 -5.18
N VAL A 51 -0.12 -7.92 -4.30
CA VAL A 51 -0.97 -8.91 -3.64
C VAL A 51 -0.75 -8.85 -2.14
N ILE A 52 -1.84 -9.01 -1.39
CA ILE A 52 -1.78 -9.29 0.05
C ILE A 52 -1.94 -10.80 0.21
N VAL A 53 -0.99 -11.42 0.91
CA VAL A 53 -1.07 -12.84 1.28
C VAL A 53 -1.46 -12.95 2.74
N ILE A 54 -2.67 -13.46 3.02
CA ILE A 54 -3.19 -13.66 4.37
C ILE A 54 -3.71 -15.08 4.54
N ASN A 55 -3.21 -15.82 5.55
CA ASN A 55 -3.59 -17.21 5.80
C ASN A 55 -3.53 -18.11 4.54
N GLY A 56 -2.51 -17.90 3.71
CA GLY A 56 -2.32 -18.63 2.44
C GLY A 56 -3.25 -18.20 1.30
N LYS A 57 -4.13 -17.22 1.51
CA LYS A 57 -4.97 -16.63 0.46
C LYS A 57 -4.31 -15.40 -0.15
N MET A 58 -4.32 -15.33 -1.47
CA MET A 58 -3.86 -14.15 -2.22
C MET A 58 -5.05 -13.24 -2.50
N ILE A 59 -4.89 -11.95 -2.23
CA ILE A 59 -5.88 -10.91 -2.48
C ILE A 59 -5.21 -9.82 -3.32
N ASP A 60 -5.76 -9.54 -4.49
CA ASP A 60 -5.21 -8.51 -5.38
C ASP A 60 -5.45 -7.11 -4.81
N VAL A 61 -4.39 -6.29 -4.83
CA VAL A 61 -4.48 -4.87 -4.53
C VAL A 61 -4.70 -4.12 -5.83
N SER A 62 -5.94 -3.71 -6.08
CA SER A 62 -6.29 -2.96 -7.29
C SER A 62 -5.93 -1.48 -7.22
N LYS A 63 -5.82 -0.91 -6.00
CA LYS A 63 -5.57 0.52 -5.76
C LYS A 63 -4.89 0.74 -4.40
N ALA A 64 -3.82 1.52 -4.38
CA ALA A 64 -3.21 2.07 -3.17
C ALA A 64 -3.48 3.59 -3.13
N VAL A 65 -4.03 4.07 -2.01
CA VAL A 65 -4.34 5.49 -1.78
C VAL A 65 -3.73 5.93 -0.45
N ARG A 66 -3.41 7.22 -0.38
CA ARG A 66 -3.14 7.90 0.86
C ARG A 66 -4.40 8.68 1.24
N GLU A 67 -4.83 8.57 2.49
CA GLU A 67 -5.87 9.40 3.07
C GLU A 67 -5.22 10.17 4.22
N ASP A 68 -5.20 11.50 4.11
CA ASP A 68 -4.80 12.35 5.25
C ASP A 68 -6.01 12.43 6.19
N GLY A 69 -5.84 11.94 7.42
CA GLY A 69 -6.84 12.03 8.48
C GLY A 69 -6.98 13.43 9.06
#